data_AF-A0A1W9LU29-F1
#
_entry.id   AF-A0A1W9LU29-F1
#
_cell.length_a   1.000
_cell.length_b   1.000
_cell.length_c   1.000
_cell.angle_alpha   90.00
_cell.angle_beta   90.00
_cell.angle_gamma   90.00
#
_symmetry.space_group_name_H-M   'P 1'
#
loop_
_entity.id
_entity.type
_entity.pdbx_description
1 polymer ?
#
loop_
_entity_poly.entity_id
_entity_poly.type
_entity_poly.pdbx_seq_one_letter_code
_entity_poly.pdbx_strand_id
1 'polypeptide(L)' 'MKKLGFLFIIFMTIAYPMSQAAEKQKDTLIISVPISFPPFMCLNAEGNPAGMFADIWRLWAQK' A
#
# COMPACT_ATOMS: atom_id res chain seq x y z
N MET A 1 -28.91 15.55 -39.02
CA MET A 1 -27.49 15.58 -38.62
C MET A 1 -27.25 16.07 -37.18
N LYS A 2 -28.11 16.90 -36.57
CA LYS A 2 -27.94 17.37 -35.16
C LYS A 2 -28.15 16.29 -34.07
N LYS A 3 -29.04 15.31 -34.29
CA LYS A 3 -29.32 14.23 -33.32
C LYS A 3 -28.18 13.20 -33.20
N LEU A 4 -27.36 13.06 -34.24
CA LEU A 4 -26.22 12.13 -34.27
C LEU A 4 -25.03 12.66 -33.45
N GLY A 5 -24.81 13.98 -33.46
CA GLY A 5 -23.82 14.61 -32.57
C GLY A 5 -24.22 14.57 -31.10
N PHE A 6 -25.52 14.63 -30.79
CA PHE A 6 -26.02 14.59 -29.41
C PHE A 6 -25.80 13.23 -28.74
N LEU A 7 -25.95 12.12 -29.48
CA LEU A 7 -25.65 10.77 -29.00
C LEU A 7 -24.16 10.55 -28.73
N PHE A 8 -23.29 11.20 -29.51
CA PHE A 8 -21.84 11.11 -29.34
C PHE A 8 -21.37 11.79 -28.05
N ILE A 9 -22.00 12.92 -27.67
CA ILE A 9 -21.71 13.63 -26.41
C ILE A 9 -22.16 12.81 -25.20
N ILE A 10 -23.33 12.18 -25.26
CA ILE A 10 -23.81 11.31 -24.17
C ILE A 10 -22.83 10.14 -23.97
N PHE A 11 -22.41 9.48 -25.04
CA PHE A 11 -21.41 8.41 -24.98
C PHE A 11 -20.08 8.86 -24.37
N MET A 12 -19.68 10.11 -24.64
CA MET A 12 -18.47 10.71 -24.09
C MET A 12 -18.60 11.05 -22.59
N THR A 13 -19.80 11.29 -22.06
CA THR A 13 -20.00 11.59 -20.63
C THR A 13 -20.04 10.37 -19.70
N ILE A 14 -20.39 9.18 -20.22
CA ILE A 14 -20.40 7.91 -19.45
C ILE A 14 -19.04 7.20 -19.44
N ALA A 15 -18.16 7.47 -20.40
CA ALA A 15 -16.90 6.75 -20.57
C ALA A 15 -15.74 7.27 -19.70
N TYR A 16 -15.86 8.45 -19.10
CA TYR A 16 -14.85 9.00 -18.19
C TYR A 16 -15.40 9.03 -16.75
N PRO A 17 -15.27 7.95 -15.96
CA PRO A 17 -15.43 8.07 -14.52
C PRO A 17 -14.34 9.02 -14.01
N MET A 18 -14.70 10.29 -13.85
CA MET A 18 -13.90 11.30 -13.16
C MET A 18 -13.94 10.97 -11.67
N SER A 19 -13.11 10.01 -11.27
CA SER A 19 -12.47 9.89 -9.96
C SER A 19 -11.85 8.50 -9.90
N GLN A 20 -10.66 8.35 -10.49
CA GLN A 20 -9.73 7.35 -10.01
C GLN A 20 -9.14 7.95 -8.74
N ALA A 21 -9.84 7.81 -7.61
CA ALA A 21 -9.20 7.99 -6.31
C ALA A 21 -8.00 7.05 -6.34
N ALA A 22 -6.78 7.61 -6.42
CA ALA A 22 -5.58 6.83 -6.62
C ALA A 22 -5.56 5.73 -5.54
N GLU A 23 -5.70 4.48 -5.97
CA GLU A 23 -5.59 3.34 -5.08
C GLU A 23 -4.20 3.45 -4.45
N LYS A 24 -4.16 3.70 -3.13
CA LYS A 24 -2.90 3.90 -2.43
C LYS A 24 -2.16 2.58 -2.49
N GLN A 25 -1.21 2.47 -3.41
CA GLN A 25 -0.45 1.26 -3.63
C GLN A 25 0.18 0.85 -2.30
N LYS A 26 0.03 -0.42 -1.95
CA LYS A 26 0.57 -0.96 -0.70
C LYS A 26 2.09 -1.05 -0.82
N ASP A 27 2.76 0.06 -0.57
CA ASP A 27 4.20 0.16 -0.61
C ASP A 27 4.80 -0.72 0.49
N THR A 28 5.73 -1.60 0.10
CA THR A 28 6.41 -2.52 1.02
C THR A 28 7.79 -1.97 1.34
N LEU A 29 8.05 -1.71 2.63
CA LEU A 29 9.36 -1.33 3.12
C LEU A 29 10.15 -2.56 3.56
N ILE A 30 11.33 -2.78 2.98
CA ILE A 30 12.26 -3.86 3.37
C ILE A 30 13.34 -3.26 4.26
N ILE A 31 13.58 -3.89 5.43
CA ILE A 31 14.50 -3.38 6.46
C ILE A 31 15.50 -4.47 6.80
N SER A 32 16.80 -4.14 6.72
CA SER A 32 17.87 -5.02 7.19
C SER A 32 18.14 -4.79 8.67
N VAL A 33 18.33 -5.89 9.41
CA VAL A 33 18.33 -5.89 10.87
C VAL A 33 19.41 -6.85 11.42
N PRO A 34 20.24 -6.46 12.41
CA PRO A 34 21.12 -7.39 13.11
C PRO A 34 20.31 -8.39 13.95
N ILE A 35 20.62 -9.69 13.85
CA ILE A 35 19.83 -10.76 14.51
C ILE A 35 20.47 -11.33 15.79
N SER A 36 21.64 -10.84 16.18
CA SER A 36 22.40 -11.30 17.35
C SER A 36 22.46 -10.25 18.46
N PHE A 37 21.43 -9.41 18.57
CA PHE A 37 21.40 -8.29 19.52
C PHE A 37 20.16 -8.31 20.44
N PRO A 38 19.90 -9.41 21.19
CA PRO A 38 18.82 -9.42 22.17
C PRO A 38 19.09 -8.44 23.33
N PRO A 39 18.04 -7.84 23.93
CA PRO A 39 16.61 -8.05 23.66
C PRO A 39 16.05 -7.12 22.55
N PHE A 40 16.91 -6.34 21.90
CA PHE A 40 16.48 -5.31 20.95
C PHE A 40 16.11 -5.88 19.59
N MET A 41 16.87 -6.88 19.12
CA MET A 41 16.71 -7.47 17.80
C MET A 41 17.29 -8.89 17.74
N CYS A 42 16.44 -9.86 17.46
CA CYS A 42 16.80 -11.28 17.37
C CYS A 42 15.84 -12.04 16.46
N LEU A 43 16.08 -13.35 16.27
CA LEU A 43 15.08 -14.25 15.72
C LEU A 43 14.31 -14.95 16.86
N ASN A 44 13.00 -15.12 16.70
CA ASN A 44 12.22 -15.99 17.58
C ASN A 44 12.44 -17.48 17.21
N ALA A 45 11.75 -18.39 17.91
CA ALA A 45 11.86 -19.84 17.68
C ALA A 45 11.40 -20.28 16.26
N GLU A 46 10.62 -19.46 15.57
CA GLU A 46 10.12 -19.70 14.21
C GLU A 46 11.04 -19.10 13.14
N GLY A 47 12.12 -18.40 13.53
CA GLY A 47 13.02 -17.71 12.61
C GLY A 47 12.55 -16.31 12.19
N ASN A 48 11.53 -15.75 12.84
CA ASN A 48 11.00 -14.42 12.53
C ASN A 48 11.74 -13.32 13.30
N PRO A 49 11.97 -12.12 12.71
CA PRO A 49 12.52 -10.97 13.43
C PRO A 49 11.65 -10.60 14.65
N ALA A 50 12.29 -10.49 15.82
CA ALA A 50 11.67 -10.18 17.10
C ALA A 50 12.54 -9.22 17.92
N GLY A 51 11.98 -8.72 19.04
CA GLY A 51 12.63 -7.77 19.93
C GLY A 51 12.08 -6.35 19.80
N MET A 52 12.51 -5.48 20.72
CA MET A 52 11.94 -4.14 20.88
C MET A 52 11.90 -3.32 19.58
N PHE A 53 12.97 -3.37 18.77
CA PHE A 53 13.02 -2.61 17.52
C PHE A 53 12.16 -3.22 16.41
N ALA A 54 12.02 -4.55 16.36
CA ALA A 54 11.10 -5.20 15.43
C ALA A 54 9.64 -4.83 15.73
N ASP A 55 9.29 -4.75 17.01
CA ASP A 55 7.93 -4.37 17.44
C ASP A 55 7.60 -2.91 17.10
N ILE A 56 8.54 -1.98 17.25
CA ILE A 56 8.35 -0.57 16.85
C ILE A 56 8.04 -0.46 15.34
N TRP A 57 8.77 -1.17 14.49
CA TRP A 57 8.51 -1.18 13.04
C TRP A 57 7.14 -1.75 12.71
N ARG A 58 6.71 -2.83 13.39
CA ARG A 58 5.38 -3.40 13.22
C ARG A 58 4.26 -2.45 13.67
N LEU A 59 4.48 -1.69 14.74
CA LEU A 59 3.53 -0.68 15.20
C LEU A 59 3.45 0.51 14.24
N TRP A 60 4.59 0.91 13.66
CA TRP A 60 4.60 1.97 12.66
C TRP A 60 3.88 1.55 11.38
N ALA A 61 4.09 0.33 10.89
CA ALA A 61 3.43 -0.18 9.69
C ALA A 61 1.89 -0.28 9.79
N GLN A 62 1.31 -0.15 11.00
CA GLN A 62 -0.14 -0.10 11.21
C GLN A 62 -0.75 1.30 11.04
N LYS A 63 0.06 2.37 11.03
CA LYS A 63 -0.37 3.75 10.82
C LYS A 63 -0.27 4.13 9.34
#